data_AF-A0A7J6QRE5-F1
#
_entry.id   AF-A0A7J6QRE5-F1
#
_cell.length_a   1.000
_cell.length_b   1.000
_cell.length_c   1.000
_cell.angle_alpha   90.00
_cell.angle_beta   90.00
_cell.angle_gamma   90.00
#
_symmetry.space_group_name_H-M   'P 1'
#
loop_
_entity.id
_entity.type
_entity.pdbx_description
1 polymer ?
#
loop_
_entity_poly.entity_id
_entity_poly.type
_entity_poly.pdbx_seq_one_letter_code
_entity_poly.pdbx_strand_id
1 'polypeptide(L)'
;TILIWSLVYFAGLCLLVAATLEPISEPWMVHTSLLFLISFGAGGIKSCVNVMGAQQYHPKYYQTQKFFNFFYACISIGALIGGVTTPPLLQAYGFTASFSFPLILFAIGTAVFICGGVTDRFVKREPQGSAVLQAVM
;
A
#
# COMPACT_ATOMS: atom_id res chain seq x y z
N THR A 1 0.18 3.05 13.01
CA THR A 1 0.25 4.08 11.94
C THR A 1 -0.03 3.49 10.56
N ILE A 2 0.63 2.40 10.13
CA ILE A 2 0.41 1.78 8.80
C ILE A 2 -1.06 1.38 8.56
N LEU A 3 -1.72 0.79 9.56
CA LEU A 3 -3.14 0.40 9.45
C LEU A 3 -4.06 1.59 9.19
N ILE A 4 -3.79 2.75 9.80
CA ILE A 4 -4.60 3.97 9.60
C ILE A 4 -4.47 4.43 8.14
N TRP A 5 -3.25 4.51 7.62
CA TRP A 5 -3.02 4.88 6.23
C TRP A 5 -3.55 3.84 5.23
N SER A 6 -3.53 2.56 5.60
CA SER A 6 -4.16 1.49 4.82
C SER A 6 -5.68 1.65 4.75
N LEU A 7 -6.35 2.01 5.85
CA LEU A 7 -7.79 2.30 5.85
C LEU A 7 -8.13 3.50 4.96
N VAL A 8 -7.34 4.58 5.02
CA VAL A 8 -7.51 5.76 4.15
C VAL A 8 -7.37 5.38 2.68
N TYR A 9 -6.35 4.58 2.34
CA TYR A 9 -6.12 4.11 0.98
C TYR A 9 -7.25 3.17 0.50
N PHE A 10 -7.71 2.26 1.36
CA PHE A 10 -8.80 1.33 1.06
C PHE A 10 -10.12 2.09 0.82
N ALA A 11 -10.43 3.09 1.65
CA ALA A 11 -11.59 3.95 1.44
C ALA A 11 -11.52 4.70 0.10
N GLY A 12 -10.32 5.19 -0.28
CA GLY A 12 -10.08 5.80 -1.58
C GLY A 12 -10.34 4.85 -2.76
N LEU A 13 -9.89 3.59 -2.65
CA LEU A 13 -10.14 2.58 -3.68
C LEU A 13 -11.61 2.16 -3.75
N CYS A 14 -12.30 2.00 -2.62
CA CYS A 14 -13.74 1.74 -2.60
C CYS A 14 -14.52 2.88 -3.25
N LEU A 15 -14.17 4.13 -2.95
CA LEU A 15 -14.80 5.30 -3.54
C LEU A 15 -14.50 5.40 -5.05
N LEU A 16 -13.31 5.01 -5.49
CA LEU A 16 -12.98 4.93 -6.92
C LEU A 16 -13.84 3.92 -7.66
N VAL A 17 -14.02 2.72 -7.10
CA VAL A 17 -14.88 1.68 -7.69
C VAL A 17 -16.35 2.11 -7.68
N ALA A 18 -16.81 2.76 -6.60
CA ALA A 18 -18.17 3.30 -6.53
C ALA A 18 -18.39 4.39 -7.59
N ALA A 19 -17.38 5.21 -7.87
CA ALA A 19 -17.45 6.26 -8.88
C ALA A 19 -17.60 5.73 -10.31
N THR A 20 -17.26 4.46 -10.57
CA THR A 20 -17.46 3.83 -11.89
C THR A 20 -18.78 3.08 -12.03
N LEU A 21 -19.60 3.03 -10.98
CA LEU A 21 -20.95 2.47 -11.05
C LEU A 21 -21.90 3.51 -11.64
N GLU A 22 -22.51 3.20 -12.79
CA GLU A 22 -23.42 4.08 -13.52
C GLU A 22 -24.52 4.74 -12.66
N PRO A 23 -25.13 4.07 -11.64
CA PRO A 23 -26.18 4.69 -10.84
C PRO A 23 -25.71 5.77 -9.86
N ILE A 24 -24.40 5.85 -9.55
CA ILE A 24 -23.84 6.70 -8.47
C ILE A 24 -22.69 7.58 -9.01
N SER A 25 -22.35 7.46 -10.29
CA SER A 25 -21.16 8.07 -10.87
C SER A 25 -21.23 9.60 -10.88
N GLU A 26 -20.47 10.22 -9.98
CA GLU A 26 -20.32 11.67 -9.92
C GLU A 26 -18.86 12.10 -10.14
N PRO A 27 -18.59 13.17 -10.91
CA PRO A 27 -17.23 13.60 -11.24
C PRO A 27 -16.36 13.90 -10.01
N TRP A 28 -16.95 14.47 -8.95
CA TRP A 28 -16.22 14.83 -7.74
C TRP A 28 -15.65 13.59 -7.01
N MET A 29 -16.29 12.43 -7.16
CA MET A 29 -15.85 11.20 -6.50
C MET A 29 -14.48 10.75 -7.03
N VAL A 30 -14.28 10.78 -8.35
CA VAL A 30 -13.00 10.39 -8.97
C VAL A 30 -11.86 11.30 -8.50
N HIS A 31 -12.10 12.61 -8.46
CA HIS A 31 -11.09 13.60 -8.06
C HIS A 31 -10.72 13.46 -6.59
N THR A 32 -11.72 13.32 -5.71
CA THR A 32 -11.48 13.15 -4.26
C THR A 32 -10.79 11.84 -3.95
N SER A 33 -11.14 10.75 -4.65
CA SER A 33 -10.47 9.46 -4.48
C SER A 33 -9.01 9.51 -4.91
N LEU A 34 -8.72 9.92 -6.15
CA LEU A 34 -7.38 9.83 -6.71
C LEU A 34 -6.43 10.87 -6.10
N LEU A 35 -6.86 12.13 -6.01
CA LEU A 35 -5.98 13.24 -5.63
C LEU A 35 -5.82 13.36 -4.12
N PHE A 36 -6.84 13.01 -3.33
CA PHE A 36 -6.77 13.12 -1.87
C PHE A 36 -6.58 11.75 -1.23
N LEU A 37 -7.57 10.86 -1.27
CA LEU A 37 -7.56 9.64 -0.47
C LEU A 37 -6.41 8.68 -0.85
N ILE A 38 -6.28 8.35 -2.13
CA ILE A 38 -5.28 7.40 -2.65
C ILE A 38 -3.89 8.00 -2.55
N SER A 39 -3.72 9.28 -2.90
CA SER A 39 -2.42 9.95 -2.85
C SER A 39 -1.88 10.07 -1.41
N PHE A 40 -2.71 10.52 -0.45
CA PHE A 40 -2.30 10.59 0.95
C PHE A 40 -2.08 9.20 1.56
N GLY A 41 -2.99 8.26 1.31
CA GLY A 41 -2.86 6.88 1.78
C GLY A 41 -1.59 6.21 1.27
N ALA A 42 -1.27 6.34 -0.02
CA ALA A 42 -0.07 5.78 -0.62
C ALA A 42 1.21 6.39 -0.04
N GLY A 43 1.24 7.71 0.19
CA GLY A 43 2.38 8.40 0.81
C GLY A 43 2.65 7.93 2.23
N GLY A 44 1.60 7.79 3.05
CA GLY A 44 1.69 7.29 4.42
C GLY A 44 2.14 5.83 4.52
N ILE A 45 1.64 4.96 3.63
CA ILE A 45 2.04 3.54 3.62
C ILE A 45 3.50 3.39 3.20
N LYS A 46 3.91 4.03 2.09
CA LYS A 46 5.26 3.87 1.52
C LYS A 46 6.36 4.37 2.46
N SER A 47 6.13 5.47 3.16
CA SER A 47 7.09 6.01 4.15
C SER A 47 7.28 5.12 5.37
N CYS A 48 6.22 4.43 5.82
CA CYS A 48 6.27 3.63 7.04
C CYS A 48 6.71 2.17 6.80
N VAL A 49 6.30 1.56 5.67
CA VAL A 49 6.46 0.11 5.46
C VAL A 49 7.92 -0.31 5.28
N ASN A 50 8.73 0.53 4.62
CA ASN A 50 10.14 0.22 4.33
C ASN A 50 10.98 0.25 5.63
N VAL A 51 10.72 1.21 6.52
CA VAL A 51 11.42 1.36 7.80
C VAL A 51 11.08 0.20 8.71
N MET A 52 9.79 -0.14 8.83
CA MET A 52 9.34 -1.26 9.65
C MET A 52 9.93 -2.59 9.15
N GLY A 53 9.94 -2.84 7.84
CA GLY A 53 10.55 -4.05 7.29
C GLY A 53 12.07 -4.13 7.55
N ALA A 54 12.78 -3.03 7.37
CA ALA A 54 14.20 -2.95 7.68
C ALA A 54 14.51 -3.17 9.17
N GLN A 55 13.63 -2.70 10.07
CA GLN A 55 13.75 -2.89 11.52
C GLN A 55 13.59 -4.35 11.99
N GLN A 56 13.00 -5.23 11.16
CA GLN A 56 12.90 -6.66 11.48
C GLN A 56 14.25 -7.38 11.44
N TYR A 57 15.24 -6.83 10.73
CA TYR A 57 16.57 -7.42 10.62
C TYR A 57 17.53 -6.80 11.64
N HIS A 58 18.39 -7.62 12.24
CA HIS A 58 19.41 -7.14 13.17
C HIS A 58 20.56 -6.47 12.38
N PRO A 59 21.03 -5.28 12.76
CA PRO A 59 22.04 -4.51 12.02
C PRO A 59 23.41 -5.21 11.86
N LYS A 60 23.64 -6.29 12.62
CA LYS A 60 24.91 -7.02 12.68
C LYS A 60 25.18 -7.91 11.44
N TYR A 61 24.15 -8.22 10.65
CA TYR A 61 24.25 -9.27 9.61
C TYR A 61 24.26 -8.76 8.16
N TYR A 62 24.28 -7.44 7.90
CA TYR A 62 24.20 -6.87 6.53
C TYR A 62 23.02 -7.38 5.67
N GLN A 63 22.02 -8.05 6.27
CA GLN A 63 20.88 -8.65 5.56
C GLN A 63 19.86 -7.60 5.08
N THR A 64 19.95 -6.36 5.58
CA THR A 64 19.09 -5.25 5.19
C THR A 64 19.19 -4.92 3.69
N GLN A 65 20.38 -5.06 3.09
CA GLN A 65 20.56 -4.86 1.64
C GLN A 65 19.83 -5.92 0.82
N LYS A 66 19.90 -7.20 1.25
CA LYS A 66 19.16 -8.29 0.61
C LYS A 66 17.65 -8.10 0.74
N PHE A 67 17.19 -7.61 1.88
CA PHE A 67 15.80 -7.22 2.09
C PHE A 67 15.37 -6.14 1.09
N PHE A 68 16.10 -5.03 0.98
CA PHE A 68 15.75 -3.96 0.03
C PHE A 68 15.76 -4.45 -1.42
N ASN A 69 16.75 -5.25 -1.83
CA ASN A 69 16.78 -5.82 -3.18
C ASN A 69 15.53 -6.67 -3.47
N PHE A 70 15.14 -7.55 -2.55
CA PHE A 70 13.94 -8.37 -2.70
C PHE A 70 12.66 -7.51 -2.67
N PHE A 71 12.59 -6.54 -1.77
CA PHE A 71 11.47 -5.61 -1.66
C PHE A 71 11.25 -4.82 -2.96
N TYR A 72 12.31 -4.26 -3.54
CA TYR A 72 12.23 -3.56 -4.83
C TYR A 72 11.94 -4.50 -6.00
N ALA A 73 12.47 -5.73 -5.99
CA ALA A 73 12.12 -6.73 -6.98
C ALA A 73 10.62 -7.05 -6.97
N CYS A 74 10.02 -7.24 -5.78
CA CYS A 74 8.58 -7.46 -5.63
C CYS A 74 7.75 -6.27 -6.14
N ILE A 75 8.18 -5.03 -5.88
CA ILE A 75 7.49 -3.83 -6.38
C ILE A 75 7.47 -3.81 -7.90
N SER A 76 8.61 -4.06 -8.54
CA SER A 76 8.72 -4.08 -10.00
C SER A 76 7.87 -5.21 -10.62
N ILE A 77 7.89 -6.40 -10.01
CA ILE A 77 7.05 -7.52 -10.46
C ILE A 77 5.57 -7.18 -10.32
N GLY A 78 5.15 -6.58 -9.21
CA GLY A 78 3.76 -6.15 -9.01
C GLY A 78 3.33 -5.10 -10.03
N ALA A 79 4.20 -4.13 -10.34
CA ALA A 79 3.94 -3.11 -11.36
C ALA A 79 3.83 -3.74 -12.77
N LEU A 80 4.66 -4.73 -13.10
CA LEU A 80 4.56 -5.46 -14.36
C LEU A 80 3.25 -6.24 -14.46
N ILE A 81 2.87 -6.98 -13.42
CA ILE A 81 1.59 -7.71 -13.39
C ILE A 81 0.43 -6.74 -13.55
N GLY A 82 0.40 -5.64 -12.80
CA GLY A 82 -0.62 -4.61 -12.94
C GLY A 82 -0.69 -4.02 -14.34
N GLY A 83 0.46 -3.68 -14.93
CA GLY A 83 0.55 -3.12 -16.28
C GLY A 83 0.10 -4.08 -17.38
N VAL A 84 0.36 -5.38 -17.24
CA VAL A 84 -0.06 -6.40 -18.23
C VAL A 84 -1.52 -6.81 -18.04
N THR A 85 -2.01 -6.92 -16.80
CA THR A 85 -3.37 -7.39 -16.50
C THR A 85 -4.43 -6.30 -16.68
N THR A 86 -4.11 -5.03 -16.42
CA THR A 86 -5.11 -3.93 -16.46
C THR A 86 -5.69 -3.69 -17.87
N PRO A 87 -4.90 -3.61 -18.96
CA PRO A 87 -5.43 -3.37 -20.31
C PRO A 87 -6.43 -4.42 -20.81
N PRO A 88 -6.16 -5.74 -20.76
CA PRO A 88 -7.14 -6.73 -21.22
C PRO A 88 -8.39 -6.75 -20.34
N LEU A 89 -8.25 -6.50 -19.03
CA LEU A 89 -9.39 -6.42 -18.11
C LEU A 89 -10.30 -5.22 -18.44
N LEU A 90 -9.69 -4.08 -18.81
CA LEU A 90 -10.41 -2.88 -19.23
C LEU A 90 -11.20 -3.11 -20.51
N GLN A 91 -10.60 -3.79 -21.50
CA GLN A 91 -11.25 -4.05 -22.79
C GLN A 91 -12.42 -5.04 -22.66
N ALA A 92 -12.31 -6.04 -21.77
CA ALA A 92 -13.31 -7.10 -21.65
C ALA A 92 -14.45 -6.76 -20.65
N TYR A 93 -14.15 -6.04 -19.56
CA TYR A 93 -15.09 -5.86 -18.44
C TYR A 93 -15.27 -4.40 -18.00
N GLY A 94 -14.63 -3.46 -18.69
CA GLY A 94 -14.76 -2.03 -18.41
C GLY A 94 -14.02 -1.55 -17.16
N PHE A 95 -14.21 -0.27 -16.83
CA PHE A 95 -13.46 0.42 -15.78
C PHE A 95 -13.69 -0.16 -14.37
N THR A 96 -14.92 -0.58 -14.06
CA THR A 96 -15.27 -1.11 -12.73
C THR A 96 -14.46 -2.36 -12.39
N ALA A 97 -14.29 -3.28 -13.35
CA ALA A 97 -13.48 -4.47 -13.15
C ALA A 97 -11.99 -4.12 -13.01
N SER A 98 -11.48 -3.20 -13.83
CA SER A 98 -10.10 -2.73 -13.77
C SER A 98 -9.73 -2.07 -12.44
N PHE A 99 -10.64 -1.27 -11.85
CA PHE A 99 -10.40 -0.65 -10.54
C PHE A 99 -10.70 -1.58 -9.36
N SER A 100 -11.54 -2.60 -9.55
CA SER A 100 -11.77 -3.64 -8.53
C SER A 100 -10.54 -4.55 -8.34
N PHE A 101 -9.74 -4.75 -9.39
CA PHE A 101 -8.51 -5.53 -9.33
C PHE A 101 -7.52 -5.04 -8.24
N PRO A 102 -7.06 -3.77 -8.24
CA PRO A 102 -6.19 -3.27 -7.18
C PRO A 102 -6.88 -3.21 -5.81
N LEU A 103 -8.20 -3.00 -5.75
CA LEU A 103 -8.97 -3.04 -4.51
C LEU A 103 -8.87 -4.41 -3.82
N ILE A 104 -9.11 -5.49 -4.56
CA ILE A 104 -9.05 -6.86 -4.04
C ILE A 104 -7.62 -7.21 -3.62
N LEU A 105 -6.62 -6.91 -4.45
CA LEU A 105 -5.23 -7.18 -4.11
C LEU A 105 -4.78 -6.41 -2.86
N PHE A 106 -5.19 -5.16 -2.72
CA PHE A 106 -4.89 -4.36 -1.53
C PHE A 106 -5.59 -4.90 -0.28
N ALA A 107 -6.83 -5.37 -0.40
CA ALA A 107 -7.56 -6.00 0.70
C ALA A 107 -6.86 -7.27 1.19
N ILE A 108 -6.42 -8.14 0.26
CA ILE A 108 -5.66 -9.35 0.57
C ILE A 108 -4.34 -8.98 1.26
N GLY A 109 -3.58 -8.03 0.72
CA GLY A 109 -2.33 -7.56 1.32
C GLY A 109 -2.53 -7.00 2.74
N THR A 110 -3.59 -6.24 2.94
CA THR A 110 -3.95 -5.69 4.26
C THR A 110 -4.36 -6.79 5.24
N ALA A 111 -5.12 -7.79 4.80
CA ALA A 111 -5.49 -8.94 5.63
C ALA A 111 -4.25 -9.72 6.08
N VAL A 112 -3.32 -10.01 5.15
CA VAL A 112 -2.04 -10.67 5.48
C VAL A 112 -1.24 -9.83 6.47
N PHE A 113 -1.20 -8.52 6.31
CA PHE A 113 -0.52 -7.61 7.24
C PHE A 113 -1.13 -7.63 8.64
N ILE A 114 -2.46 -7.60 8.74
CA ILE A 114 -3.19 -7.71 10.02
C ILE A 114 -2.92 -9.07 10.67
N CYS A 115 -3.00 -10.17 9.93
CA CYS A 115 -2.72 -11.51 10.45
C CYS A 115 -1.29 -11.63 11.00
N GLY A 116 -0.29 -11.06 10.32
CA GLY A 116 1.07 -10.99 10.84
C GLY A 116 1.18 -10.19 12.15
N GLY A 117 0.36 -9.14 12.29
CA GLY A 117 0.25 -8.28 13.49
C GLY A 117 -0.36 -8.99 14.67
N VAL A 118 -1.40 -9.79 14.43
CA VAL A 118 -2.11 -10.58 15.44
C VAL A 118 -1.28 -11.78 15.90
N THR A 119 -0.45 -12.35 15.02
CA THR A 119 0.40 -13.51 15.32
C THR A 119 1.73 -13.12 16.01
N ASP A 120 1.91 -11.84 16.40
CA ASP A 120 3.15 -11.30 17.01
C ASP A 120 4.45 -11.64 16.25
N ARG A 121 4.36 -11.90 14.94
CA ARG A 121 5.53 -12.17 14.09
C ARG A 121 6.33 -10.91 13.74
N PHE A 122 5.82 -9.74 14.11
CA PHE A 122 6.52 -8.47 13.94
C PHE A 122 7.31 -8.13 15.21
N VAL A 123 8.60 -7.84 15.03
CA VAL A 123 9.42 -7.24 16.08
C VAL A 123 8.91 -5.83 16.33
N LYS A 124 8.06 -5.67 17.34
CA LYS A 124 7.57 -4.37 17.81
C LYS A 124 8.68 -3.72 18.62
N ARG A 125 9.58 -2.99 17.96
CA ARG A 125 10.55 -2.15 18.68
C ARG A 125 9.81 -0.99 19.33
N GLU A 126 10.15 -0.71 20.58
CA GLU A 126 9.70 0.50 21.27
C GLU A 126 10.06 1.74 20.43
N PRO A 127 9.26 2.83 20.51
CA PRO A 127 9.53 4.04 19.75
C PRO A 127 10.93 4.57 20.08
N GLN A 128 11.88 4.34 19.18
CA GLN A 128 13.15 5.05 19.20
C GLN A 128 12.83 6.52 18.96
N GLY A 129 13.37 7.41 19.79
CA GLY A 129 13.14 8.86 19.71
C GLY A 129 13.46 9.44 18.32
N SER A 130 13.24 10.74 18.15
CA SER A 130 13.41 11.39 16.85
C SER A 130 14.83 11.20 16.29
N ALA A 131 14.96 10.37 15.25
CA ALA A 131 16.21 10.20 14.50
C ALA A 131 16.71 11.52 13.90
N VAL A 132 15.81 12.49 13.68
CA VAL A 132 16.14 13.84 13.21
C VAL A 132 16.86 14.64 14.30
N LEU A 133 16.40 14.57 15.54
CA LEU A 133 17.08 15.23 16.66
C LEU A 133 18.44 14.60 16.94
N GLN A 134 18.55 13.28 16.76
CA GLN A 134 19.80 12.54 16.98
C GLN A 134 20.84 12.68 15.85
N ALA A 135 20.42 13.19 14.68
CA ALA A 135 21.30 13.49 13.56
C ALA A 135 21.71 14.98 13.49
N VAL A 136 21.01 15.86 14.22
CA VAL A 136 21.19 17.31 14.20
C VAL A 136 21.79 17.86 15.51
N MET A 137 21.62 17.18 16.65
CA MET A 137 22.39 17.41 17.88
C MET A 137 23.59 16.49 17.95
#